data_AF-A0A958BZC2-F1
#
_entry.id   AF-A0A958BZC2-F1
#
_cell.length_a   1.000
_cell.length_b   1.000
_cell.length_c   1.000
_cell.angle_alpha   90.00
_cell.angle_beta   90.00
_cell.angle_gamma   90.00
#
_symmetry.space_group_name_H-M   'P 1'
#
loop_
_entity.id
_entity.type
_entity.pdbx_description
1 polymer ?
#
loop_
_entity_poly.entity_id
_entity_poly.type
_entity_poly.pdbx_seq_one_letter_code
_entity_poly.pdbx_strand_id
1 'polypeptide(L)'
;STDLAFTEDRGARFEAYGWQVLRVTDGNDVETIDAAISAAKDDPRPSLIMCRTHIGYGLPTKQDTAGAHGEPPGNDELNGAKEKLAWPLEPRFYLPGETVEFFRSAVDQGAQLESVWTALWQAYQRDYPDLAAELDRRLSGQLPPDWPALLPTFPADAKGMATRAASGKVINALAAKLPELVGGSADLSPSNKTWINDEPDFQADTPAGRNFHFGVREHGMAAILNGMAVHGGLIPYGGTFLVFADYMRPAIRVAALSHLPTIFVFTHDSIGLGEDGPTHQPIEHLATLRAIPNLVTLRPADANETSVAWQVALERRNGPTALALTRQNVPILDRAVYASARNVSKGAYVLTDVGDDDPALILMASGSEVELIVAAGHLLTEEGIGVRLVSFPSWELFEAQPKSYQDEVLPPHLTARLAVEAGIAQGWHRWVGCRGDILALNRFGASAPYKTVYEKLGLTVANVVQRAKQLL
;
A
#
# COMPACT_ATOMS: atom_id res chain seq x y z
N SER A 1 -8.89 32.60 -16.13
CA SER A 1 -10.04 31.72 -16.42
C SER A 1 -9.54 30.31 -16.64
N THR A 2 -10.31 29.29 -16.25
CA THR A 2 -10.02 27.87 -16.54
C THR A 2 -10.47 27.45 -17.94
N ASP A 3 -11.15 28.32 -18.70
CA ASP A 3 -11.71 28.02 -20.03
C ASP A 3 -10.66 27.55 -21.05
N LEU A 4 -9.38 27.82 -20.81
CA LEU A 4 -8.28 27.35 -21.66
C LEU A 4 -8.04 25.83 -21.56
N ALA A 5 -8.45 25.19 -20.45
CA ALA A 5 -8.12 23.80 -20.15
C ALA A 5 -9.29 22.97 -19.60
N PHE A 6 -10.41 23.59 -19.22
CA PHE A 6 -11.52 22.90 -18.56
C PHE A 6 -12.88 23.49 -18.96
N THR A 7 -13.47 22.94 -20.03
CA THR A 7 -14.75 23.37 -20.62
C THR A 7 -15.76 22.23 -20.80
N GLU A 8 -15.51 21.06 -20.21
CA GLU A 8 -16.41 19.92 -20.29
C GLU A 8 -17.73 20.14 -19.52
N ASP A 9 -18.78 19.43 -19.95
CA ASP A 9 -19.99 19.29 -19.15
C ASP A 9 -19.79 18.19 -18.10
N ARG A 10 -19.41 18.61 -16.90
CA ARG A 10 -19.24 17.69 -15.76
C ARG A 10 -20.54 17.01 -15.37
N GLY A 11 -21.68 17.68 -15.51
CA GLY A 11 -22.97 17.08 -15.17
C GLY A 11 -23.28 15.93 -16.13
N ALA A 12 -23.18 16.18 -17.44
CA ALA A 12 -23.37 15.13 -18.44
C ALA A 12 -22.38 13.95 -18.25
N ARG A 13 -21.12 14.23 -17.88
CA ARG A 13 -20.14 13.17 -17.58
C ARG A 13 -20.55 12.31 -16.38
N PHE A 14 -21.09 12.91 -15.32
CA PHE A 14 -21.55 12.15 -14.14
C PHE A 14 -22.89 11.45 -14.36
N GLU A 15 -23.80 12.04 -15.13
CA GLU A 15 -25.02 11.37 -15.61
C GLU A 15 -24.67 10.11 -16.41
N ALA A 16 -23.65 10.18 -17.28
CA ALA A 16 -23.16 9.03 -18.03
C ALA A 16 -22.57 7.92 -17.13
N TYR A 17 -22.07 8.26 -15.93
CA TYR A 17 -21.67 7.27 -14.92
C TYR A 17 -22.86 6.70 -14.12
N GLY A 18 -24.08 7.20 -14.33
CA GLY A 18 -25.28 6.80 -13.61
C GLY A 18 -25.52 7.55 -12.30
N TRP A 19 -24.90 8.72 -12.10
CA TRP A 19 -25.11 9.54 -10.89
C TRP A 19 -26.39 10.37 -10.99
N GLN A 20 -26.98 10.70 -9.85
CA GLN A 20 -27.94 11.80 -9.76
C GLN A 20 -27.17 13.13 -9.84
N VAL A 21 -27.56 14.02 -10.76
CA VAL A 21 -26.93 15.34 -10.88
C VAL A 21 -27.96 16.42 -10.54
N LEU A 22 -27.65 17.20 -9.52
CA LEU A 22 -28.46 18.33 -9.04
C LEU A 22 -27.70 19.63 -9.30
N ARG A 23 -28.43 20.73 -9.54
CA ARG A 23 -27.84 22.03 -9.85
C ARG A 23 -28.36 23.09 -8.92
N VAL A 24 -27.44 23.81 -8.27
CA VAL A 24 -27.73 24.99 -7.47
C VAL A 24 -27.06 26.17 -8.18
N THR A 25 -27.85 27.10 -8.70
CA THR A 25 -27.37 28.20 -9.54
C THR A 25 -26.72 29.35 -8.77
N ASP A 26 -27.05 29.48 -7.48
CA ASP A 26 -26.44 30.43 -6.56
C ASP A 26 -26.07 29.72 -5.26
N GLY A 27 -24.78 29.62 -4.97
CA GLY A 27 -24.28 29.00 -3.75
C GLY A 27 -24.48 29.81 -2.47
N ASN A 28 -25.11 30.98 -2.55
CA ASN A 28 -25.55 31.75 -1.38
C ASN A 28 -27.04 31.53 -1.02
N ASP A 29 -27.78 30.78 -1.85
CA ASP A 29 -29.17 30.38 -1.61
C ASP A 29 -29.19 29.09 -0.77
N VAL A 30 -29.26 29.25 0.55
CA VAL A 30 -29.16 28.13 1.50
C VAL A 30 -30.36 27.21 1.43
N GLU A 31 -31.56 27.74 1.16
CA GLU A 31 -32.78 26.95 1.01
C GLU A 31 -32.71 26.01 -0.19
N THR A 32 -32.16 26.47 -1.32
CA THR A 32 -31.98 25.66 -2.52
C THR A 32 -30.90 24.59 -2.31
N ILE A 33 -29.84 24.90 -1.55
CA ILE A 33 -28.82 23.91 -1.17
C ILE A 33 -29.44 22.82 -0.29
N ASP A 34 -30.21 23.18 0.73
CA ASP A 34 -30.85 22.22 1.63
C ASP A 34 -31.87 21.33 0.91
N ALA A 35 -32.63 21.90 -0.03
CA ALA A 35 -33.54 21.14 -0.88
C ALA A 35 -32.78 20.13 -1.75
N ALA A 36 -31.62 20.52 -2.32
CA ALA A 36 -30.79 19.62 -3.10
C ALA A 36 -30.15 18.50 -2.25
N ILE A 37 -29.69 18.81 -1.04
CA ILE A 37 -29.16 17.79 -0.10
C ILE A 37 -30.25 16.80 0.29
N SER A 38 -31.46 17.28 0.57
CA SER A 38 -32.60 16.42 0.89
C SER A 38 -32.94 15.48 -0.27
N ALA A 39 -33.05 16.03 -1.49
CA ALA A 39 -33.28 15.23 -2.70
C ALA A 39 -32.16 14.22 -2.99
N ALA A 40 -30.92 14.52 -2.60
CA ALA A 40 -29.79 13.59 -2.73
C ALA A 40 -29.87 12.43 -1.74
N LYS A 41 -30.34 12.67 -0.52
CA LYS A 41 -30.50 11.62 0.50
C LYS A 41 -31.62 10.62 0.17
N ASP A 42 -32.61 11.05 -0.60
CA ASP A 42 -33.76 10.24 -1.01
C ASP A 42 -33.51 9.43 -2.31
N ASP A 43 -32.38 9.64 -2.99
CA ASP A 43 -32.02 8.91 -4.22
C ASP A 43 -31.09 7.73 -3.90
N PRO A 44 -31.34 6.53 -4.45
CA PRO A 44 -30.49 5.36 -4.21
C PRO A 44 -29.13 5.42 -4.93
N ARG A 45 -28.95 6.35 -5.88
CA ARG A 45 -27.69 6.53 -6.63
C ARG A 45 -26.73 7.44 -5.87
N PRO A 46 -25.42 7.42 -6.18
CA PRO A 46 -24.55 8.50 -5.75
C PRO A 46 -24.95 9.83 -6.40
N SER A 47 -24.85 10.93 -5.65
CA SER A 47 -25.29 12.25 -6.07
C SER A 47 -24.15 13.25 -6.21
N LEU A 48 -24.18 14.05 -7.28
CA LEU A 48 -23.34 15.22 -7.48
C LEU A 48 -24.21 16.48 -7.43
N ILE A 49 -24.02 17.31 -6.40
CA ILE A 49 -24.64 18.63 -6.30
C ILE A 49 -23.69 19.67 -6.90
N MET A 50 -24.00 20.16 -8.09
CA MET A 50 -23.23 21.21 -8.75
C MET A 50 -23.68 22.58 -8.27
N CYS A 51 -22.98 23.07 -7.24
CA CYS A 51 -23.20 24.38 -6.66
C CYS A 51 -22.33 25.44 -7.34
N ARG A 52 -22.95 26.49 -7.90
CA ARG A 52 -22.24 27.59 -8.55
C ARG A 52 -21.96 28.71 -7.54
N THR A 53 -20.67 28.99 -7.32
CA THR A 53 -20.20 30.01 -6.37
C THR A 53 -19.31 31.05 -7.06
N HIS A 54 -19.18 32.22 -6.45
CA HIS A 54 -18.16 33.21 -6.78
C HIS A 54 -16.94 33.03 -5.86
N ILE A 55 -15.76 32.73 -6.40
CA ILE A 55 -14.55 32.57 -5.57
C ILE A 55 -14.16 33.92 -4.97
N GLY A 56 -13.88 33.95 -3.67
CA GLY A 56 -13.61 35.21 -2.97
C GLY A 56 -14.81 36.16 -2.95
N TYR A 57 -16.05 35.64 -2.95
CA TYR A 57 -17.27 36.45 -2.86
C TYR A 57 -17.16 37.51 -1.76
N GLY A 58 -17.48 38.76 -2.11
CA GLY A 58 -17.40 39.89 -1.19
C GLY A 58 -16.07 40.66 -1.24
N LEU A 59 -14.97 40.05 -1.72
CA LEU A 59 -13.70 40.77 -1.92
C LEU A 59 -13.87 41.84 -3.03
N PRO A 60 -13.63 43.14 -2.76
CA PRO A 60 -13.94 44.21 -3.71
C PRO A 60 -13.24 44.12 -5.06
N THR A 61 -11.97 43.72 -5.07
CA THR A 61 -11.11 43.69 -6.26
C THR A 61 -10.66 42.27 -6.64
N LYS A 62 -10.67 41.34 -5.68
CA LYS A 62 -10.19 39.96 -5.87
C LYS A 62 -11.31 38.94 -6.15
N GLN A 63 -12.58 39.27 -5.96
CA GLN A 63 -13.68 38.35 -6.29
C GLN A 63 -13.59 37.88 -7.75
N ASP A 64 -13.81 36.58 -7.98
CA ASP A 64 -13.73 35.92 -9.28
C ASP A 64 -12.36 35.98 -9.97
N THR A 65 -11.30 36.27 -9.20
CA THR A 65 -9.92 36.27 -9.68
C THR A 65 -9.10 35.09 -9.13
N ALA A 66 -8.03 34.73 -9.83
CA ALA A 66 -7.06 33.75 -9.33
C ALA A 66 -6.37 34.20 -8.03
N GLY A 67 -6.24 35.52 -7.81
CA GLY A 67 -5.66 36.09 -6.60
C GLY A 67 -6.47 35.82 -5.33
N ALA A 68 -7.74 35.42 -5.45
CA ALA A 68 -8.56 34.99 -4.32
C ALA A 68 -8.28 33.52 -3.89
N HIS A 69 -7.59 32.73 -4.70
CA HIS A 69 -7.41 31.29 -4.44
C HIS A 69 -6.26 30.98 -3.49
N GLY A 70 -5.07 31.54 -3.75
CA GLY A 70 -3.82 31.11 -3.12
C GLY A 70 -3.05 32.19 -2.37
N GLU A 71 -3.57 33.42 -2.33
CA GLU A 71 -2.89 34.57 -1.73
C GLU A 71 -3.72 35.18 -0.59
N PRO A 72 -3.09 35.59 0.52
CA PRO A 72 -3.77 36.43 1.50
C PRO A 72 -4.38 37.68 0.84
N PRO A 73 -5.64 38.05 1.13
CA PRO A 73 -6.29 39.21 0.50
C PRO A 73 -5.61 40.55 0.83
N GLY A 74 -5.04 40.67 2.03
CA GLY A 74 -4.49 41.93 2.56
C GLY A 74 -5.52 42.76 3.32
N ASN A 75 -5.07 43.71 4.14
CA ASN A 75 -5.95 44.45 5.05
C ASN A 75 -6.99 45.32 4.33
N ASP A 76 -6.61 45.98 3.24
CA ASP A 76 -7.53 46.85 2.48
C ASP A 76 -8.66 46.04 1.85
N GLU A 77 -8.32 44.89 1.24
CA GLU A 77 -9.28 43.97 0.65
C GLU A 77 -10.22 43.37 1.71
N LEU A 78 -9.68 42.99 2.87
CA LEU A 78 -10.48 42.49 4.01
C LEU A 78 -11.41 43.56 4.58
N ASN A 79 -10.94 44.81 4.72
CA ASN A 79 -11.77 45.92 5.21
C ASN A 79 -12.88 46.26 4.23
N GLY A 80 -12.56 46.36 2.94
CA GLY A 80 -13.56 46.62 1.91
C GLY A 80 -14.59 45.48 1.80
N ALA A 81 -14.18 44.22 1.99
CA ALA A 81 -15.11 43.10 2.04
C ALA A 81 -16.06 43.19 3.25
N LYS A 82 -15.51 43.53 4.42
CA LYS A 82 -16.30 43.77 5.63
C LYS A 82 -17.31 44.90 5.43
N GLU A 83 -16.89 46.03 4.89
CA GLU A 83 -17.78 47.16 4.57
C GLU A 83 -18.88 46.75 3.59
N LYS A 84 -18.52 46.08 2.49
CA LYS A 84 -19.46 45.61 1.46
C LYS A 84 -20.52 44.65 2.02
N LEU A 85 -20.13 43.79 2.97
CA LEU A 85 -21.00 42.81 3.61
C LEU A 85 -21.65 43.32 4.91
N ALA A 86 -21.54 44.63 5.19
CA ALA A 86 -22.05 45.26 6.41
C ALA A 86 -21.53 44.60 7.71
N TRP A 87 -20.29 44.10 7.68
CA TRP A 87 -19.61 43.46 8.81
C TRP A 87 -18.70 44.45 9.57
N PRO A 88 -18.61 44.38 10.91
CA PRO A 88 -17.73 45.25 11.69
C PRO A 88 -16.25 45.15 11.31
N LEU A 89 -15.59 46.30 11.12
CA LEU A 89 -14.15 46.37 10.85
C LEU A 89 -13.30 45.83 12.00
N GLU A 90 -13.70 46.13 13.24
CA GLU A 90 -13.04 45.67 14.46
C GLU A 90 -14.05 45.12 15.48
N PRO A 91 -13.64 44.18 16.36
CA PRO A 91 -12.32 43.56 16.39
C PRO A 91 -12.09 42.57 15.22
N ARG A 92 -10.82 42.29 14.89
CA ARG A 92 -10.47 41.13 14.05
C ARG A 92 -10.91 39.83 14.75
N PHE A 93 -11.24 38.82 13.94
CA PHE A 93 -11.80 37.54 14.43
C PHE A 93 -13.08 37.70 15.28
N TYR A 94 -13.85 38.78 15.06
CA TYR A 94 -15.14 38.98 15.70
C TYR A 94 -16.14 37.89 15.30
N LEU A 95 -16.79 37.30 16.31
CA LEU A 95 -17.86 36.32 16.16
C LEU A 95 -19.08 36.84 16.94
N PRO A 96 -20.23 37.11 16.29
CA PRO A 96 -21.46 37.49 16.98
C PRO A 96 -21.91 36.40 17.96
N GLY A 97 -22.42 36.79 19.12
CA GLY A 97 -22.86 35.87 20.17
C GLY A 97 -23.92 34.89 19.66
N GLU A 98 -24.94 35.40 18.95
CA GLU A 98 -26.01 34.58 18.37
C GLU A 98 -25.50 33.53 17.38
N THR A 99 -24.48 33.84 16.57
CA THR A 99 -23.86 32.90 15.64
C THR A 99 -23.12 31.80 16.40
N VAL A 100 -22.37 32.16 17.45
CA VAL A 100 -21.67 31.20 18.30
C VAL A 100 -22.66 30.28 19.01
N GLU A 101 -23.75 30.83 19.56
CA GLU A 101 -24.82 30.06 20.21
C GLU A 101 -25.49 29.09 19.22
N PHE A 102 -25.83 29.56 18.02
CA PHE A 102 -26.41 28.73 16.97
C PHE A 102 -25.52 27.53 16.62
N PHE A 103 -24.24 27.76 16.30
CA PHE A 103 -23.33 26.65 15.95
C PHE A 103 -23.01 25.74 17.15
N ARG A 104 -22.97 26.28 18.38
CA ARG A 104 -22.75 25.46 19.59
C ARG A 104 -23.93 24.57 19.94
N SER A 105 -25.15 24.87 19.45
CA SER A 105 -26.28 23.96 19.61
C SER A 105 -26.01 22.56 19.03
N ALA A 106 -25.07 22.43 18.08
CA ALA A 106 -24.61 21.15 17.55
C ALA A 106 -23.97 20.24 18.61
N VAL A 107 -23.44 20.79 19.72
CA VAL A 107 -22.89 20.01 20.84
C VAL A 107 -23.99 19.20 21.51
N ASP A 108 -25.10 19.85 21.88
CA ASP A 108 -26.23 19.20 22.53
C ASP A 108 -26.96 18.26 21.56
N GLN A 109 -27.14 18.68 20.30
CA GLN A 109 -27.72 17.83 19.26
C GLN A 109 -26.86 16.58 18.99
N GLY A 110 -25.54 16.74 18.91
CA GLY A 110 -24.60 15.63 18.75
C GLY A 110 -24.66 14.65 19.92
N ALA A 111 -24.65 15.15 21.15
CA ALA A 111 -24.79 14.32 22.36
C ALA A 111 -26.13 13.55 22.37
N GLN A 112 -27.22 14.17 21.91
CA GLN A 112 -28.50 13.50 21.79
C GLN A 112 -28.48 12.38 20.74
N LEU A 113 -27.92 12.65 19.55
CA LEU A 113 -27.79 11.66 18.48
C LEU A 113 -26.91 10.47 18.90
N GLU A 114 -25.79 10.75 19.57
CA GLU A 114 -24.89 9.72 20.11
C GLU A 114 -25.58 8.90 21.21
N SER A 115 -26.38 9.53 22.08
CA SER A 115 -27.15 8.81 23.10
C SER A 115 -28.18 7.85 22.48
N VAL A 116 -28.88 8.28 21.42
CA VAL A 116 -29.81 7.43 20.67
C VAL A 116 -29.05 6.25 20.03
N TRP A 117 -27.92 6.52 19.39
CA TRP A 117 -27.09 5.47 18.79
C TRP A 117 -26.55 4.50 19.85
N THR A 118 -26.11 5.00 21.01
CA THR A 118 -25.61 4.19 22.13
C THR A 118 -26.69 3.26 22.67
N ALA A 119 -27.93 3.74 22.81
CA ALA A 119 -29.05 2.91 23.22
C ALA A 119 -29.36 1.80 22.19
N LEU A 120 -29.29 2.13 20.90
CA LEU A 120 -29.43 1.16 19.80
C LEU A 120 -28.30 0.11 19.84
N TRP A 121 -27.05 0.55 20.05
CA TRP A 121 -25.89 -0.33 20.16
C TRP A 121 -26.01 -1.28 21.36
N GLN A 122 -26.43 -0.78 22.53
CA GLN A 122 -26.66 -1.60 23.72
C GLN A 122 -27.79 -2.63 23.50
N ALA A 123 -28.84 -2.26 22.75
CA ALA A 123 -29.88 -3.21 22.36
C ALA A 123 -29.31 -4.29 21.42
N TYR A 124 -28.55 -3.90 20.40
CA TYR A 124 -27.89 -4.82 19.49
C TYR A 124 -26.94 -5.78 20.21
N GLN A 125 -26.16 -5.30 21.19
CA GLN A 125 -25.29 -6.15 22.02
C GLN A 125 -26.05 -7.21 22.83
N ARG A 126 -27.27 -6.90 23.30
CA ARG A 126 -28.12 -7.87 24.03
C ARG A 126 -28.72 -8.91 23.09
N ASP A 127 -29.18 -8.47 21.92
CA ASP A 127 -29.91 -9.32 20.97
C ASP A 127 -28.96 -10.17 20.10
N TYR A 128 -27.75 -9.67 19.83
CA TYR A 128 -26.73 -10.28 18.97
C TYR A 128 -25.32 -10.23 19.59
N PRO A 129 -25.09 -10.88 20.75
CA PRO A 129 -23.85 -10.73 21.52
C PRO A 129 -22.60 -11.11 20.72
N ASP A 130 -22.64 -12.19 19.94
CA ASP A 130 -21.48 -12.66 19.16
C ASP A 130 -21.15 -11.69 18.00
N LEU A 131 -22.16 -11.22 17.27
CA LEU A 131 -21.96 -10.25 16.17
C LEU A 131 -21.52 -8.89 16.70
N ALA A 132 -22.00 -8.48 17.86
CA ALA A 132 -21.59 -7.24 18.50
C ALA A 132 -20.14 -7.31 18.99
N ALA A 133 -19.72 -8.43 19.58
CA ALA A 133 -18.33 -8.66 19.95
C ALA A 133 -17.40 -8.67 18.73
N GLU A 134 -17.83 -9.27 17.61
CA GLU A 134 -17.07 -9.22 16.36
C GLU A 134 -16.94 -7.78 15.83
N LEU A 135 -18.06 -7.04 15.75
CA LEU A 135 -18.05 -5.67 15.23
C LEU A 135 -17.20 -4.74 16.10
N ASP A 136 -17.30 -4.83 17.43
CA ASP A 136 -16.49 -4.04 18.37
C ASP A 136 -14.99 -4.33 18.21
N ARG A 137 -14.62 -5.62 18.10
CA ARG A 137 -13.23 -6.03 17.82
C ARG A 137 -12.72 -5.45 16.51
N ARG A 138 -13.54 -5.46 15.46
CA ARG A 138 -13.17 -4.93 14.13
C ARG A 138 -13.02 -3.42 14.16
N LEU A 139 -13.97 -2.70 14.76
CA LEU A 139 -13.92 -1.23 14.87
C LEU A 139 -12.77 -0.75 15.75
N SER A 140 -12.38 -1.53 16.76
CA SER A 140 -11.18 -1.27 17.58
C SER A 140 -9.86 -1.67 16.90
N GLY A 141 -9.92 -2.24 15.68
CA GLY A 141 -8.75 -2.63 14.89
C GLY A 141 -7.97 -3.84 15.44
N GLN A 142 -8.55 -4.57 16.40
CA GLN A 142 -7.95 -5.75 17.01
C GLN A 142 -8.14 -6.98 16.13
N LEU A 143 -7.17 -7.89 16.11
CA LEU A 143 -7.28 -9.19 15.44
C LEU A 143 -7.67 -10.30 16.44
N PRO A 144 -8.33 -11.40 16.00
CA PRO A 144 -8.61 -12.54 16.87
C PRO A 144 -7.30 -13.18 17.37
N PRO A 145 -7.11 -13.45 18.67
CA PRO A 145 -5.81 -13.89 19.22
C PRO A 145 -5.15 -15.10 18.53
N ASP A 146 -5.95 -15.99 17.95
CA ASP A 146 -5.53 -17.22 17.27
C ASP A 146 -5.32 -17.06 15.76
N TRP A 147 -5.52 -15.87 15.19
CA TRP A 147 -5.34 -15.61 13.76
C TRP A 147 -3.98 -16.06 13.19
N PRO A 148 -2.82 -15.97 13.91
CA PRO A 148 -1.55 -16.39 13.35
C PRO A 148 -1.49 -17.89 13.04
N ALA A 149 -2.30 -18.71 13.72
CA ALA A 149 -2.37 -20.15 13.47
C ALA A 149 -3.01 -20.51 12.11
N LEU A 150 -3.67 -19.54 11.46
CA LEU A 150 -4.27 -19.70 10.14
C LEU A 150 -3.23 -19.60 9.02
N LEU A 151 -2.06 -19.02 9.30
CA LEU A 151 -1.04 -18.82 8.31
C LEU A 151 -0.50 -20.17 7.83
N PRO A 152 -0.57 -20.45 6.51
CA PRO A 152 -0.08 -21.71 5.99
C PRO A 152 1.43 -21.82 6.15
N THR A 153 1.89 -23.04 6.39
CA THR A 153 3.29 -23.43 6.26
C THR A 153 3.45 -24.30 5.03
N PHE A 154 4.58 -24.15 4.33
CA PHE A 154 4.83 -24.83 3.08
C PHE A 154 6.04 -25.76 3.23
N PRO A 155 5.91 -27.06 2.91
CA PRO A 155 7.03 -27.97 2.95
C PRO A 155 8.08 -27.60 1.90
N ALA A 156 9.33 -27.95 2.15
CA ALA A 156 10.42 -27.76 1.21
C ALA A 156 10.10 -28.42 -0.14
N ASP A 157 10.34 -27.68 -1.23
CA ASP A 157 10.08 -28.15 -2.59
C ASP A 157 10.98 -27.39 -3.56
N ALA A 158 11.87 -28.12 -4.24
CA ALA A 158 12.79 -27.56 -5.23
C ALA A 158 12.08 -27.03 -6.48
N LYS A 159 10.93 -27.61 -6.87
CA LYS A 159 10.10 -27.05 -7.95
C LYS A 159 9.40 -25.77 -7.49
N GLY A 160 9.03 -25.77 -6.21
CA GLY A 160 8.45 -24.66 -5.48
C GLY A 160 7.20 -24.06 -6.11
N MET A 161 6.90 -22.81 -5.76
CA MET A 161 5.72 -22.08 -6.23
C MET A 161 5.98 -20.59 -6.30
N ALA A 162 5.27 -19.90 -7.19
CA ALA A 162 5.33 -18.44 -7.26
C ALA A 162 4.81 -17.82 -5.97
N THR A 163 5.44 -16.73 -5.50
CA THR A 163 5.01 -16.07 -4.26
C THR A 163 3.64 -15.41 -4.39
N ARG A 164 3.20 -15.05 -5.61
CA ARG A 164 1.79 -14.66 -5.85
C ARG A 164 0.81 -15.79 -5.55
N ALA A 165 1.16 -17.03 -5.89
CA ALA A 165 0.31 -18.19 -5.63
C ALA A 165 0.30 -18.56 -4.15
N ALA A 166 1.43 -18.39 -3.45
CA ALA A 166 1.49 -18.50 -2.00
C ALA A 166 0.63 -17.42 -1.33
N SER A 167 0.71 -16.17 -1.79
CA SER A 167 -0.10 -15.05 -1.33
C SER A 167 -1.60 -15.34 -1.43
N GLY A 168 -2.08 -15.87 -2.56
CA GLY A 168 -3.48 -16.27 -2.69
C GLY A 168 -3.92 -17.37 -1.72
N LYS A 169 -3.05 -18.33 -1.43
CA LYS A 169 -3.33 -19.35 -0.38
C LYS A 169 -3.40 -18.72 1.01
N VAL A 170 -2.54 -17.76 1.31
CA VAL A 170 -2.54 -17.03 2.58
C VAL A 170 -3.80 -16.18 2.73
N ILE A 171 -4.19 -15.42 1.70
CA ILE A 171 -5.45 -14.65 1.68
C ILE A 171 -6.63 -15.55 2.02
N ASN A 172 -6.75 -16.71 1.35
CA ASN A 172 -7.87 -17.62 1.56
C ASN A 172 -7.87 -18.26 2.96
N ALA A 173 -6.70 -18.60 3.50
CA ALA A 173 -6.59 -19.14 4.86
C ALA A 173 -7.01 -18.09 5.92
N LEU A 174 -6.60 -16.83 5.73
CA LEU A 174 -6.96 -15.71 6.60
C LEU A 174 -8.44 -15.34 6.48
N ALA A 175 -8.96 -15.25 5.25
CA ALA A 175 -10.33 -14.85 4.96
C ALA A 175 -11.39 -15.78 5.58
N ALA A 176 -11.03 -17.03 5.89
CA ALA A 176 -11.90 -17.99 6.57
C ALA A 176 -12.24 -17.60 8.03
N LYS A 177 -11.44 -16.71 8.66
CA LYS A 177 -11.62 -16.27 10.05
C LYS A 177 -11.48 -14.76 10.27
N LEU A 178 -11.07 -14.03 9.25
CA LEU A 178 -11.02 -12.57 9.24
C LEU A 178 -12.09 -12.04 8.27
N PRO A 179 -13.36 -11.90 8.70
CA PRO A 179 -14.42 -11.32 7.87
C PRO A 179 -14.13 -9.87 7.47
N GLU A 180 -13.33 -9.15 8.25
CA GLU A 180 -12.84 -7.81 7.93
C GLU A 180 -11.80 -7.77 6.79
N LEU A 181 -11.19 -8.90 6.41
CA LEU A 181 -10.27 -8.96 5.26
C LEU A 181 -11.09 -8.92 3.97
N VAL A 182 -11.02 -7.77 3.29
CA VAL A 182 -11.77 -7.50 2.06
C VAL A 182 -10.86 -6.90 1.02
N GLY A 183 -11.11 -7.17 -0.25
CA GLY A 183 -10.24 -6.65 -1.29
C GLY A 183 -10.45 -7.29 -2.64
N GLY A 184 -9.50 -7.04 -3.53
CA GLY A 184 -9.56 -7.59 -4.87
C GLY A 184 -8.46 -7.05 -5.76
N SER A 185 -8.79 -6.76 -7.02
CA SER A 185 -7.79 -6.38 -8.01
C SER A 185 -8.30 -5.40 -9.04
N ALA A 186 -7.38 -4.59 -9.55
CA ALA A 186 -7.58 -3.80 -10.75
C ALA A 186 -7.57 -4.73 -12.00
N ASP A 187 -8.69 -5.44 -12.23
CA ASP A 187 -8.94 -6.32 -13.39
C ASP A 187 -7.99 -7.53 -13.56
N LEU A 188 -7.20 -7.84 -12.52
CA LEU A 188 -6.11 -8.82 -12.62
C LEU A 188 -6.24 -9.94 -11.57
N SER A 189 -7.42 -10.18 -11.00
CA SER A 189 -7.62 -11.18 -9.93
C SER A 189 -7.05 -12.58 -10.27
N PRO A 190 -7.27 -13.16 -11.47
CA PRO A 190 -6.70 -14.46 -11.82
C PRO A 190 -5.17 -14.46 -11.87
N SER A 191 -4.56 -13.33 -12.25
CA SER A 191 -3.11 -13.15 -12.39
C SER A 191 -2.45 -12.83 -11.05
N ASN A 192 -3.10 -12.02 -10.22
CA ASN A 192 -2.60 -11.57 -8.92
C ASN A 192 -2.85 -12.58 -7.80
N LYS A 193 -3.80 -13.51 -8.00
CA LYS A 193 -4.24 -14.49 -6.99
C LYS A 193 -4.81 -13.84 -5.73
N THR A 194 -5.58 -12.77 -5.93
CA THR A 194 -6.21 -11.97 -4.87
C THR A 194 -7.66 -12.37 -4.59
N TRP A 195 -8.13 -13.48 -5.13
CA TRP A 195 -9.53 -13.89 -4.98
C TRP A 195 -9.76 -14.62 -3.65
N ILE A 196 -10.82 -14.25 -2.94
CA ILE A 196 -11.33 -15.03 -1.81
C ILE A 196 -12.33 -16.04 -2.35
N ASN A 197 -11.99 -17.32 -2.26
CA ASN A 197 -12.83 -18.41 -2.72
C ASN A 197 -14.13 -18.47 -1.91
N ASP A 198 -15.19 -18.95 -2.57
CA ASP A 198 -16.50 -19.17 -1.97
C ASP A 198 -17.19 -17.91 -1.39
N GLU A 199 -16.68 -16.72 -1.72
CA GLU A 199 -17.25 -15.43 -1.35
C GLU A 199 -17.82 -14.69 -2.56
N PRO A 200 -18.98 -14.03 -2.43
CA PRO A 200 -19.56 -13.27 -3.52
C PRO A 200 -18.79 -11.98 -3.80
N ASP A 201 -19.03 -11.45 -5.00
CA ASP A 201 -18.59 -10.13 -5.39
C ASP A 201 -19.28 -9.05 -4.57
N PHE A 202 -18.56 -7.98 -4.25
CA PHE A 202 -19.19 -6.75 -3.78
C PHE A 202 -19.87 -6.06 -4.96
N GLN A 203 -21.20 -6.08 -4.99
CA GLN A 203 -22.04 -5.45 -6.02
C GLN A 203 -23.31 -4.86 -5.40
N ALA A 204 -24.08 -4.09 -6.18
CA ALA A 204 -25.34 -3.50 -5.72
C ALA A 204 -26.32 -4.53 -5.14
N ASP A 205 -26.44 -5.70 -5.79
CA ASP A 205 -27.33 -6.78 -5.36
C ASP A 205 -26.69 -7.69 -4.27
N THR A 206 -25.38 -7.58 -4.06
CA THR A 206 -24.58 -8.37 -3.11
C THR A 206 -23.65 -7.48 -2.28
N PRO A 207 -24.17 -6.52 -1.50
CA PRO A 207 -23.37 -5.52 -0.79
C PRO A 207 -22.53 -6.10 0.37
N ALA A 208 -22.77 -7.35 0.76
CA ALA A 208 -21.97 -8.08 1.74
C ALA A 208 -20.75 -8.79 1.13
N GLY A 209 -20.61 -8.79 -0.20
CA GLY A 209 -19.49 -9.45 -0.87
C GLY A 209 -18.13 -8.87 -0.50
N ARG A 210 -17.10 -9.72 -0.54
CA ARG A 210 -15.74 -9.37 -0.11
C ARG A 210 -14.74 -9.26 -1.25
N ASN A 211 -15.13 -9.72 -2.44
CA ASN A 211 -14.33 -9.63 -3.67
C ASN A 211 -14.67 -8.34 -4.43
N PHE A 212 -13.72 -7.40 -4.48
CA PHE A 212 -13.87 -6.12 -5.16
C PHE A 212 -13.29 -6.15 -6.57
N HIS A 213 -14.10 -5.73 -7.55
CA HIS A 213 -13.68 -5.52 -8.93
C HIS A 213 -13.48 -4.04 -9.20
N PHE A 214 -12.23 -3.59 -9.16
CA PHE A 214 -11.93 -2.17 -9.38
C PHE A 214 -11.94 -1.77 -10.87
N GLY A 215 -11.81 -2.77 -11.76
CA GLY A 215 -11.49 -2.55 -13.18
C GLY A 215 -10.07 -2.02 -13.38
N VAL A 216 -9.71 -1.60 -14.59
CA VAL A 216 -8.38 -1.02 -14.91
C VAL A 216 -8.28 0.41 -14.35
N ARG A 217 -8.20 0.52 -13.01
CA ARG A 217 -8.32 1.76 -12.24
C ARG A 217 -7.44 1.72 -10.98
N GLU A 218 -6.14 1.51 -11.14
CA GLU A 218 -5.19 1.36 -10.03
C GLU A 218 -5.24 2.55 -9.06
N HIS A 219 -5.25 3.78 -9.59
CA HIS A 219 -5.33 4.98 -8.75
C HIS A 219 -6.65 5.03 -7.96
N GLY A 220 -7.78 4.74 -8.63
CA GLY A 220 -9.09 4.69 -8.01
C GLY A 220 -9.16 3.60 -6.93
N MET A 221 -8.68 2.40 -7.24
CA MET A 221 -8.53 1.29 -6.28
C MET A 221 -7.79 1.75 -5.04
N ALA A 222 -6.58 2.31 -5.18
CA ALA A 222 -5.76 2.73 -4.06
C ALA A 222 -6.44 3.79 -3.18
N ALA A 223 -7.11 4.77 -3.79
CA ALA A 223 -7.87 5.79 -3.06
C ALA A 223 -9.08 5.20 -2.33
N ILE A 224 -9.80 4.24 -2.94
CA ILE A 224 -10.91 3.52 -2.32
C ILE A 224 -10.44 2.70 -1.12
N LEU A 225 -9.33 1.96 -1.25
CA LEU A 225 -8.76 1.19 -0.15
C LEU A 225 -8.38 2.09 1.02
N ASN A 226 -7.81 3.27 0.76
CA ASN A 226 -7.52 4.26 1.79
C ASN A 226 -8.80 4.76 2.48
N GLY A 227 -9.87 5.01 1.72
CA GLY A 227 -11.18 5.36 2.28
C GLY A 227 -11.73 4.25 3.20
N MET A 228 -11.62 2.99 2.79
CA MET A 228 -12.00 1.83 3.61
C MET A 228 -11.17 1.76 4.90
N ALA A 229 -9.86 2.01 4.82
CA ALA A 229 -8.97 2.01 5.98
C ALA A 229 -9.29 3.14 6.97
N VAL A 230 -9.61 4.34 6.46
CA VAL A 230 -10.02 5.51 7.28
C VAL A 230 -11.35 5.25 7.99
N HIS A 231 -12.30 4.59 7.32
CA HIS A 231 -13.61 4.27 7.91
C HIS A 231 -13.47 3.35 9.14
N GLY A 232 -12.52 2.43 9.14
CA GLY A 232 -12.33 1.44 10.19
C GLY A 232 -13.28 0.23 10.06
N GLY A 233 -12.96 -0.85 10.78
CA GLY A 233 -13.73 -2.11 10.75
C GLY A 233 -13.39 -3.06 9.60
N LEU A 234 -12.49 -2.67 8.70
CA LEU A 234 -12.05 -3.42 7.53
C LEU A 234 -10.51 -3.46 7.46
N ILE A 235 -9.98 -4.51 6.82
CA ILE A 235 -8.59 -4.66 6.43
C ILE A 235 -8.55 -4.73 4.90
N PRO A 236 -8.41 -3.58 4.22
CA PRO A 236 -8.49 -3.50 2.78
C PRO A 236 -7.17 -3.92 2.11
N TYR A 237 -7.26 -4.79 1.10
CA TYR A 237 -6.15 -5.07 0.19
C TYR A 237 -6.52 -4.90 -1.28
N GLY A 238 -5.56 -4.52 -2.12
CA GLY A 238 -5.77 -4.44 -3.56
C GLY A 238 -4.53 -4.83 -4.35
N GLY A 239 -4.76 -5.57 -5.44
CA GLY A 239 -3.71 -6.09 -6.29
C GLY A 239 -3.68 -5.54 -7.71
N THR A 240 -2.46 -5.30 -8.19
CA THR A 240 -2.11 -5.06 -9.60
C THR A 240 -0.69 -5.58 -9.86
N PHE A 241 -0.13 -5.41 -11.05
CA PHE A 241 1.28 -5.69 -11.31
C PHE A 241 2.15 -4.59 -10.71
N LEU A 242 3.35 -4.93 -10.21
CA LEU A 242 4.24 -3.97 -9.56
C LEU A 242 4.57 -2.77 -10.46
N VAL A 243 4.67 -3.00 -11.78
CA VAL A 243 4.92 -1.93 -12.76
C VAL A 243 3.83 -0.84 -12.76
N PHE A 244 2.60 -1.20 -12.41
CA PHE A 244 1.48 -0.25 -12.35
C PHE A 244 1.35 0.45 -11.00
N ALA A 245 2.26 0.20 -10.05
CA ALA A 245 2.38 1.02 -8.85
C ALA A 245 2.54 2.52 -9.19
N ASP A 246 3.15 2.82 -10.35
CA ASP A 246 3.28 4.19 -10.87
C ASP A 246 1.94 4.89 -11.10
N TYR A 247 0.91 4.17 -11.56
CA TYR A 247 -0.43 4.75 -11.79
C TYR A 247 -1.11 5.19 -10.49
N MET A 248 -0.78 4.53 -9.37
CA MET A 248 -1.43 4.73 -8.08
C MET A 248 -0.50 5.33 -7.01
N ARG A 249 0.69 5.78 -7.41
CA ARG A 249 1.73 6.27 -6.50
C ARG A 249 1.30 7.42 -5.58
N PRO A 250 0.52 8.42 -6.03
CA PRO A 250 0.02 9.46 -5.12
C PRO A 250 -0.84 8.90 -3.99
N ALA A 251 -1.71 7.93 -4.28
CA ALA A 251 -2.56 7.29 -3.29
C ALA A 251 -1.78 6.39 -2.31
N ILE A 252 -0.73 5.69 -2.78
CA ILE A 252 0.22 4.99 -1.90
C ILE A 252 0.89 5.96 -0.93
N ARG A 253 1.35 7.11 -1.44
CA ARG A 253 1.97 8.16 -0.62
C ARG A 253 0.99 8.73 0.40
N VAL A 254 -0.27 8.96 0.03
CA VAL A 254 -1.31 9.40 0.98
C VAL A 254 -1.54 8.35 2.06
N ALA A 255 -1.59 7.06 1.71
CA ALA A 255 -1.70 5.99 2.70
C ALA A 255 -0.57 6.06 3.74
N ALA A 256 0.66 6.25 3.27
CA ALA A 256 1.84 6.34 4.13
C ALA A 256 1.84 7.59 5.01
N LEU A 257 1.50 8.75 4.43
CA LEU A 257 1.38 10.03 5.12
C LEU A 257 0.28 10.01 6.19
N SER A 258 -0.85 9.37 5.88
CA SER A 258 -2.03 9.28 6.74
C SER A 258 -2.01 8.06 7.68
N HIS A 259 -0.88 7.33 7.74
CA HIS A 259 -0.71 6.16 8.61
C HIS A 259 -1.75 5.05 8.40
N LEU A 260 -2.29 4.91 7.18
CA LEU A 260 -3.36 3.97 6.88
C LEU A 260 -2.80 2.56 6.66
N PRO A 261 -3.36 1.52 7.30
CA PRO A 261 -2.90 0.14 7.17
C PRO A 261 -3.37 -0.54 5.86
N THR A 262 -3.27 0.16 4.74
CA THR A 262 -3.62 -0.35 3.41
C THR A 262 -2.60 -1.38 2.95
N ILE A 263 -3.06 -2.52 2.42
CA ILE A 263 -2.19 -3.59 1.91
C ILE A 263 -2.20 -3.59 0.38
N PHE A 264 -1.05 -3.31 -0.23
CA PHE A 264 -0.88 -3.33 -1.68
C PHE A 264 -0.21 -4.64 -2.11
N VAL A 265 -0.90 -5.43 -2.93
CA VAL A 265 -0.46 -6.74 -3.42
C VAL A 265 0.07 -6.60 -4.84
N PHE A 266 1.36 -6.34 -4.99
CA PHE A 266 1.99 -6.17 -6.28
C PHE A 266 2.60 -7.47 -6.78
N THR A 267 2.10 -8.01 -7.89
CA THR A 267 2.68 -9.22 -8.50
C THR A 267 3.52 -8.90 -9.74
N HIS A 268 4.15 -9.91 -10.35
CA HIS A 268 5.01 -9.72 -11.53
C HIS A 268 6.12 -8.69 -11.23
N ASP A 269 6.83 -8.92 -10.14
CA ASP A 269 7.73 -7.98 -9.48
C ASP A 269 9.06 -7.68 -10.20
N SER A 270 9.39 -8.37 -11.29
CA SER A 270 10.66 -8.20 -12.00
C SER A 270 10.59 -8.63 -13.47
N ILE A 271 11.76 -8.63 -14.13
CA ILE A 271 11.98 -9.31 -15.42
C ILE A 271 11.62 -10.81 -15.42
N GLY A 272 11.38 -11.40 -14.23
CA GLY A 272 10.84 -12.75 -14.03
C GLY A 272 9.49 -12.96 -14.69
N LEU A 273 8.78 -11.89 -15.02
CA LEU A 273 7.55 -11.97 -15.78
C LEU A 273 7.75 -12.42 -17.23
N GLY A 274 8.92 -12.18 -17.85
CA GLY A 274 9.22 -12.67 -19.20
C GLY A 274 8.54 -11.89 -20.33
N GLU A 275 7.68 -12.56 -21.09
CA GLU A 275 7.34 -12.24 -22.48
C GLU A 275 6.63 -10.89 -22.69
N ASP A 276 5.91 -10.35 -21.69
CA ASP A 276 5.23 -9.05 -21.84
C ASP A 276 6.23 -7.89 -22.03
N GLY A 277 7.51 -8.12 -21.67
CA GLY A 277 8.60 -7.25 -22.05
C GLY A 277 8.71 -5.97 -21.22
N PRO A 278 9.55 -5.01 -21.67
CA PRO A 278 10.04 -3.92 -20.82
C PRO A 278 8.96 -2.93 -20.36
N THR A 279 7.79 -2.88 -21.00
CA THR A 279 6.68 -2.05 -20.54
C THR A 279 6.00 -2.59 -19.29
N HIS A 280 6.20 -3.87 -18.98
CA HIS A 280 5.58 -4.55 -17.84
C HIS A 280 6.58 -4.92 -16.76
N GLN A 281 7.88 -4.84 -17.03
CA GLN A 281 8.95 -5.35 -16.18
C GLN A 281 9.42 -4.26 -15.20
N PRO A 282 9.16 -4.40 -13.89
CA PRO A 282 9.66 -3.45 -12.91
C PRO A 282 11.19 -3.46 -12.84
N ILE A 283 11.80 -2.28 -12.76
CA ILE A 283 13.26 -2.12 -12.58
C ILE A 283 13.54 -1.24 -11.35
N GLU A 284 13.09 0.01 -11.38
CA GLU A 284 13.25 1.03 -10.33
C GLU A 284 12.24 0.90 -9.19
N HIS A 285 11.18 0.13 -9.38
CA HIS A 285 9.95 0.24 -8.61
C HIS A 285 10.18 -0.06 -7.12
N LEU A 286 10.94 -1.11 -6.78
CA LEU A 286 11.30 -1.41 -5.39
C LEU A 286 12.07 -0.25 -4.73
N ALA A 287 13.06 0.31 -5.42
CA ALA A 287 13.82 1.46 -4.92
C ALA A 287 12.91 2.68 -4.71
N THR A 288 11.96 2.91 -5.61
CA THR A 288 11.01 4.02 -5.48
C THR A 288 10.03 3.85 -4.34
N LEU A 289 9.55 2.63 -4.08
CA LEU A 289 8.67 2.32 -2.96
C LEU A 289 9.43 2.40 -1.63
N ARG A 290 10.64 1.84 -1.56
CA ARG A 290 11.54 1.94 -0.38
C ARG A 290 11.88 3.37 0.00
N ALA A 291 11.84 4.30 -0.95
CA ALA A 291 12.08 5.71 -0.71
C ALA A 291 10.88 6.47 -0.12
N ILE A 292 9.68 5.87 -0.08
CA ILE A 292 8.48 6.50 0.47
C ILE A 292 8.53 6.37 2.01
N PRO A 293 8.55 7.48 2.77
CA PRO A 293 8.53 7.41 4.23
C PRO A 293 7.29 6.69 4.73
N ASN A 294 7.45 5.87 5.78
CA ASN A 294 6.38 5.10 6.43
C ASN A 294 5.67 4.04 5.53
N LEU A 295 6.23 3.68 4.37
CA LEU A 295 5.81 2.52 3.60
C LEU A 295 6.74 1.34 3.89
N VAL A 296 6.21 0.21 4.34
CA VAL A 296 7.00 -1.03 4.46
C VAL A 296 6.93 -1.78 3.13
N THR A 297 8.09 -2.10 2.56
CA THR A 297 8.19 -2.94 1.37
C THR A 297 8.65 -4.33 1.75
N LEU A 298 7.95 -5.36 1.26
CA LEU A 298 8.26 -6.76 1.53
C LEU A 298 8.36 -7.53 0.22
N ARG A 299 9.54 -8.09 -0.06
CA ARG A 299 9.80 -8.92 -1.23
C ARG A 299 10.22 -10.33 -0.79
N PRO A 300 9.25 -11.20 -0.46
CA PRO A 300 9.52 -12.53 0.10
C PRO A 300 10.20 -13.46 -0.91
N ALA A 301 11.17 -14.24 -0.43
CA ALA A 301 11.97 -15.18 -1.21
C ALA A 301 11.24 -16.46 -1.62
N ASP A 302 10.32 -16.92 -0.79
CA ASP A 302 9.58 -18.16 -1.00
C ASP A 302 8.16 -18.11 -0.42
N ALA A 303 7.45 -19.23 -0.46
CA ALA A 303 6.10 -19.35 0.05
C ALA A 303 6.00 -19.13 1.58
N ASN A 304 7.00 -19.56 2.35
CA ASN A 304 7.01 -19.40 3.81
C ASN A 304 7.28 -17.94 4.20
N GLU A 305 8.21 -17.26 3.52
CA GLU A 305 8.39 -15.82 3.72
C GLU A 305 7.15 -15.03 3.29
N THR A 306 6.43 -15.47 2.26
CA THR A 306 5.18 -14.84 1.84
C THR A 306 4.11 -14.92 2.93
N SER A 307 4.02 -16.05 3.63
CA SER A 307 3.13 -16.24 4.78
C SER A 307 3.43 -15.23 5.90
N VAL A 308 4.71 -15.07 6.25
CA VAL A 308 5.13 -14.10 7.28
C VAL A 308 5.02 -12.65 6.79
N ALA A 309 5.19 -12.38 5.49
CA ALA A 309 4.99 -11.03 4.94
C ALA A 309 3.54 -10.56 5.10
N TRP A 310 2.57 -11.44 4.88
CA TRP A 310 1.17 -11.19 5.22
C TRP A 310 0.94 -11.05 6.72
N GLN A 311 1.67 -11.78 7.55
CA GLN A 311 1.61 -11.58 8.99
C GLN A 311 2.02 -10.15 9.36
N VAL A 312 3.13 -9.66 8.81
CA VAL A 312 3.63 -8.30 9.05
C VAL A 312 2.63 -7.25 8.55
N ALA A 313 2.05 -7.43 7.36
CA ALA A 313 0.98 -6.56 6.86
C ALA A 313 -0.25 -6.59 7.79
N LEU A 314 -0.57 -7.80 8.27
CA LEU A 314 -1.50 -8.16 9.35
C LEU A 314 -1.32 -7.34 10.62
N GLU A 315 -0.09 -7.17 11.08
CA GLU A 315 0.20 -6.57 12.39
C GLU A 315 0.43 -5.06 12.30
N ARG A 316 0.81 -4.57 11.12
CA ARG A 316 1.06 -3.15 10.87
C ARG A 316 -0.25 -2.37 10.86
N ARG A 317 -0.46 -1.55 11.90
CA ARG A 317 -1.64 -0.68 12.06
C ARG A 317 -1.37 0.82 11.89
N ASN A 318 -0.11 1.20 11.70
CA ASN A 318 0.35 2.60 11.67
C ASN A 318 0.93 3.03 10.31
N GLY A 319 0.66 2.29 9.24
CA GLY A 319 1.07 2.62 7.88
C GLY A 319 0.87 1.46 6.89
N PRO A 320 1.01 1.74 5.59
CA PRO A 320 0.75 0.77 4.54
C PRO A 320 1.88 -0.24 4.39
N THR A 321 1.56 -1.34 3.72
CA THR A 321 2.50 -2.39 3.32
C THR A 321 2.39 -2.66 1.83
N ALA A 322 3.52 -2.74 1.13
CA ALA A 322 3.61 -3.16 -0.27
C ALA A 322 4.29 -4.54 -0.36
N LEU A 323 3.55 -5.54 -0.83
CA LEU A 323 4.06 -6.89 -1.09
C LEU A 323 4.47 -6.99 -2.55
N ALA A 324 5.73 -7.33 -2.83
CA ALA A 324 6.24 -7.57 -4.19
C ALA A 324 6.40 -9.08 -4.44
N LEU A 325 5.64 -9.61 -5.39
CA LEU A 325 5.41 -11.05 -5.56
C LEU A 325 5.73 -11.53 -6.98
N THR A 326 6.31 -12.72 -7.10
CA THR A 326 6.81 -13.27 -8.35
C THR A 326 5.70 -13.78 -9.26
N ARG A 327 5.93 -13.74 -10.59
CA ARG A 327 5.11 -14.46 -11.58
C ARG A 327 5.49 -15.94 -11.61
N GLN A 328 6.81 -16.16 -11.68
CA GLN A 328 7.52 -17.43 -11.83
C GLN A 328 7.63 -18.18 -10.51
N ASN A 329 7.78 -19.50 -10.60
CA ASN A 329 8.07 -20.31 -9.43
C ASN A 329 9.45 -19.98 -8.87
N VAL A 330 9.53 -20.00 -7.54
CA VAL A 330 10.76 -19.96 -6.74
C VAL A 330 10.75 -21.18 -5.81
N PRO A 331 11.91 -21.76 -5.48
CA PRO A 331 11.99 -22.92 -4.60
C PRO A 331 11.45 -22.58 -3.21
N ILE A 332 10.86 -23.55 -2.53
CA ILE A 332 10.48 -23.43 -1.12
C ILE A 332 11.65 -23.97 -0.30
N LEU A 333 12.27 -23.09 0.47
CA LEU A 333 13.51 -23.39 1.18
C LEU A 333 13.25 -24.35 2.36
N ASP A 334 14.14 -25.31 2.54
CA ASP A 334 14.10 -26.22 3.69
C ASP A 334 14.47 -25.48 4.98
N ARG A 335 13.47 -25.27 5.84
CA ARG A 335 13.65 -24.56 7.12
C ARG A 335 14.29 -25.40 8.22
N ALA A 336 14.63 -26.67 7.94
CA ALA A 336 15.53 -27.46 8.77
C ALA A 336 17.01 -27.17 8.46
N VAL A 337 17.31 -26.70 7.24
CA VAL A 337 18.66 -26.33 6.79
C VAL A 337 18.87 -24.82 6.94
N TYR A 338 17.87 -24.03 6.55
CA TYR A 338 17.91 -22.58 6.54
C TYR A 338 17.11 -21.99 7.70
N ALA A 339 17.51 -20.80 8.15
CA ALA A 339 16.85 -20.09 9.22
C ALA A 339 15.34 -19.89 8.97
N SER A 340 14.59 -19.79 10.07
CA SER A 340 13.13 -19.65 10.05
C SER A 340 12.66 -18.43 9.25
N ALA A 341 11.61 -18.62 8.44
CA ALA A 341 10.94 -17.53 7.74
C ALA A 341 10.34 -16.47 8.68
N ARG A 342 10.15 -16.80 9.97
CA ARG A 342 9.69 -15.82 10.99
C ARG A 342 10.61 -14.60 11.09
N ASN A 343 11.88 -14.73 10.70
CA ASN A 343 12.83 -13.63 10.69
C ASN A 343 12.55 -12.58 9.60
N VAL A 344 11.59 -12.79 8.70
CA VAL A 344 11.09 -11.74 7.78
C VAL A 344 10.62 -10.50 8.55
N SER A 345 10.06 -10.67 9.75
CA SER A 345 9.65 -9.54 10.61
C SER A 345 10.83 -8.66 11.07
N LYS A 346 12.06 -9.16 10.98
CA LYS A 346 13.31 -8.42 11.26
C LYS A 346 13.89 -7.74 10.02
N GLY A 347 13.26 -7.88 8.85
CA GLY A 347 13.61 -7.23 7.58
C GLY A 347 14.78 -7.86 6.83
N ALA A 348 15.88 -8.14 7.52
CA ALA A 348 17.00 -8.92 7.00
C ALA A 348 17.50 -9.90 8.06
N TYR A 349 17.94 -11.07 7.62
CA TYR A 349 18.43 -12.11 8.51
C TYR A 349 19.41 -13.05 7.82
N VAL A 350 20.31 -13.62 8.61
CA VAL A 350 21.21 -14.67 8.15
C VAL A 350 20.37 -15.92 7.85
N LEU A 351 20.32 -16.29 6.58
CA LEU A 351 19.64 -17.50 6.12
C LEU A 351 20.44 -18.74 6.54
N THR A 352 21.76 -18.68 6.35
CA THR A 352 22.75 -19.63 6.89
C THR A 352 24.15 -19.07 6.62
N ASP A 353 25.14 -19.51 7.40
CA ASP A 353 26.54 -19.47 7.00
C ASP A 353 26.87 -20.83 6.32
N VAL A 354 27.66 -20.81 5.25
CA VAL A 354 28.15 -22.02 4.54
C VAL A 354 29.67 -21.99 4.43
N GLY A 355 30.32 -23.13 4.63
CA GLY A 355 31.78 -23.24 4.65
C GLY A 355 32.37 -23.00 6.05
N ASP A 356 33.50 -22.29 6.12
CA ASP A 356 34.23 -22.02 7.36
C ASP A 356 33.41 -21.21 8.38
N ASP A 357 33.75 -21.35 9.67
CA ASP A 357 33.12 -20.65 10.80
C ASP A 357 33.31 -19.11 10.75
N ASP A 358 34.24 -18.61 9.92
CA ASP A 358 34.49 -17.19 9.68
C ASP A 358 34.28 -16.87 8.18
N PRO A 359 33.09 -16.38 7.77
CA PRO A 359 32.78 -16.15 6.37
C PRO A 359 33.68 -15.07 5.76
N ALA A 360 34.21 -15.30 4.56
CA ALA A 360 35.05 -14.32 3.87
C ALA A 360 34.22 -13.17 3.23
N LEU A 361 32.95 -13.44 2.92
CA LEU A 361 32.04 -12.47 2.30
C LEU A 361 30.57 -12.71 2.67
N ILE A 362 29.74 -11.70 2.40
CA ILE A 362 28.28 -11.76 2.53
C ILE A 362 27.64 -11.72 1.14
N LEU A 363 26.79 -12.70 0.83
CA LEU A 363 25.84 -12.61 -0.28
C LEU A 363 24.45 -12.27 0.28
N MET A 364 23.84 -11.20 -0.24
CA MET A 364 22.52 -10.76 0.19
C MET A 364 21.58 -10.60 -0.99
N ALA A 365 20.34 -11.03 -0.84
CA ALA A 365 19.34 -10.94 -1.90
C ALA A 365 17.93 -10.79 -1.31
N SER A 366 16.99 -10.36 -2.14
CA SER A 366 15.57 -10.35 -1.83
C SER A 366 14.82 -11.18 -2.87
N GLY A 367 13.61 -11.63 -2.55
CA GLY A 367 12.72 -12.27 -3.53
C GLY A 367 13.34 -13.45 -4.26
N SER A 368 13.06 -13.54 -5.57
CA SER A 368 13.52 -14.61 -6.44
C SER A 368 15.03 -14.76 -6.52
N GLU A 369 15.82 -13.75 -6.18
CA GLU A 369 17.28 -13.82 -6.30
C GLU A 369 17.94 -14.53 -5.10
N VAL A 370 17.17 -14.83 -4.04
CA VAL A 370 17.68 -15.62 -2.91
C VAL A 370 18.12 -17.02 -3.34
N GLU A 371 17.45 -17.64 -4.31
CA GLU A 371 17.88 -18.93 -4.85
C GLU A 371 19.26 -18.86 -5.52
N LEU A 372 19.59 -17.70 -6.13
CA LEU A 372 20.87 -17.51 -6.82
C LEU A 372 22.02 -17.43 -5.82
N ILE A 373 21.85 -16.71 -4.71
CA ILE A 373 22.88 -16.61 -3.67
C ILE A 373 23.05 -17.92 -2.91
N VAL A 374 21.98 -18.70 -2.74
CA VAL A 374 22.05 -20.04 -2.13
C VAL A 374 22.89 -20.97 -2.99
N ALA A 375 22.61 -21.05 -4.30
CA ALA A 375 23.39 -21.87 -5.21
C ALA A 375 24.84 -21.39 -5.32
N ALA A 376 25.06 -20.08 -5.38
CA ALA A 376 26.41 -19.51 -5.45
C ALA A 376 27.23 -19.74 -4.18
N GLY A 377 26.60 -19.64 -3.00
CA GLY A 377 27.24 -19.91 -1.71
C GLY A 377 27.80 -21.33 -1.64
N HIS A 378 27.00 -22.33 -2.03
CA HIS A 378 27.46 -23.72 -2.06
C HIS A 378 28.64 -23.95 -3.02
N LEU A 379 28.59 -23.36 -4.23
CA LEU A 379 29.71 -23.45 -5.18
C LEU A 379 30.98 -22.75 -4.68
N LEU A 380 30.86 -21.62 -3.98
CA LEU A 380 32.00 -20.93 -3.38
C LEU A 380 32.61 -21.76 -2.24
N THR A 381 31.77 -22.44 -1.44
CA THR A 381 32.23 -23.36 -0.40
C THR A 381 32.97 -24.57 -0.95
N GLU A 382 32.56 -25.11 -2.10
CA GLU A 382 33.32 -26.17 -2.80
C GLU A 382 34.74 -25.72 -3.19
N GLU A 383 34.96 -24.41 -3.33
CA GLU A 383 36.25 -23.79 -3.59
C GLU A 383 36.99 -23.30 -2.33
N GLY A 384 36.48 -23.65 -1.15
CA GLY A 384 37.10 -23.30 0.14
C GLY A 384 36.85 -21.86 0.60
N ILE A 385 35.79 -21.22 0.10
CA ILE A 385 35.40 -19.86 0.50
C ILE A 385 34.18 -19.94 1.42
N GLY A 386 34.33 -19.55 2.69
CA GLY A 386 33.22 -19.38 3.62
C GLY A 386 32.32 -18.20 3.23
N VAL A 387 31.00 -18.38 3.25
CA VAL A 387 30.03 -17.39 2.79
C VAL A 387 28.86 -17.26 3.75
N ARG A 388 28.52 -16.03 4.10
CA ARG A 388 27.27 -15.71 4.79
C ARG A 388 26.16 -15.42 3.79
N LEU A 389 25.05 -16.15 3.87
CA LEU A 389 23.86 -15.91 3.05
C LEU A 389 22.81 -15.12 3.82
N VAL A 390 22.37 -13.98 3.29
CA VAL A 390 21.38 -13.09 3.94
C VAL A 390 20.15 -12.96 3.06
N SER A 391 18.98 -13.32 3.60
CA SER A 391 17.69 -12.95 3.02
C SER A 391 17.33 -11.54 3.49
N PHE A 392 16.98 -10.67 2.55
CA PHE A 392 16.76 -9.24 2.78
C PHE A 392 15.38 -8.78 2.26
N PRO A 393 14.26 -9.35 2.75
CA PRO A 393 12.92 -9.07 2.26
C PRO A 393 12.44 -7.63 2.51
N SER A 394 12.91 -6.92 3.54
CA SER A 394 12.50 -5.53 3.82
C SER A 394 13.63 -4.67 4.40
N TRP A 395 13.85 -3.50 3.79
CA TRP A 395 14.84 -2.54 4.28
C TRP A 395 14.33 -1.79 5.50
N GLU A 396 13.05 -1.43 5.50
CA GLU A 396 12.46 -0.59 6.54
C GLU A 396 12.39 -1.34 7.88
N LEU A 397 12.03 -2.63 7.85
CA LEU A 397 12.02 -3.47 9.05
C LEU A 397 13.42 -3.73 9.60
N PHE A 398 14.43 -3.86 8.72
CA PHE A 398 15.81 -4.08 9.13
C PHE A 398 16.45 -2.82 9.70
N GLU A 399 16.22 -1.68 9.07
CA GLU A 399 16.64 -0.37 9.55
C GLU A 399 16.08 -0.07 10.95
N ALA A 400 14.85 -0.52 11.23
CA ALA A 400 14.22 -0.35 12.53
C ALA A 400 14.81 -1.27 13.63
N GLN A 401 15.63 -2.27 13.27
CA GLN A 401 16.26 -3.15 14.27
C GLN A 401 17.36 -2.41 15.05
N PRO A 402 17.62 -2.81 16.30
CA PRO A 402 18.78 -2.30 17.05
C PRO A 402 20.08 -2.50 16.28
N LYS A 403 21.01 -1.55 16.42
CA LYS A 403 22.31 -1.59 15.74
C LYS A 403 23.07 -2.90 16.00
N SER A 404 22.95 -3.46 17.20
CA SER A 404 23.54 -4.76 17.55
C SER A 404 23.04 -5.90 16.66
N TYR A 405 21.74 -5.94 16.33
CA TYR A 405 21.20 -6.94 15.41
C TYR A 405 21.61 -6.65 13.96
N GLN A 406 21.65 -5.38 13.56
CA GLN A 406 22.16 -5.03 12.22
C GLN A 406 23.62 -5.45 12.04
N ASP A 407 24.45 -5.31 13.09
CA ASP A 407 25.85 -5.75 13.10
C ASP A 407 26.00 -7.26 13.24
N GLU A 408 25.04 -7.96 13.86
CA GLU A 408 24.97 -9.43 13.85
C GLU A 408 24.77 -9.96 12.43
N VAL A 409 23.83 -9.38 11.68
CA VAL A 409 23.53 -9.80 10.30
C VAL A 409 24.60 -9.33 9.31
N LEU A 410 25.05 -8.08 9.43
CA LEU A 410 26.03 -7.43 8.56
C LEU A 410 27.27 -6.96 9.34
N PRO A 411 28.14 -7.86 9.82
CA PRO A 411 29.30 -7.50 10.64
C PRO A 411 30.17 -6.42 10.00
N PRO A 412 30.51 -5.33 10.71
CA PRO A 412 31.25 -4.21 10.13
C PRO A 412 32.64 -4.58 9.56
N HIS A 413 33.26 -5.65 10.07
CA HIS A 413 34.56 -6.13 9.60
C HIS A 413 34.45 -6.90 8.26
N LEU A 414 33.32 -7.58 8.00
CA LEU A 414 33.03 -8.20 6.70
C LEU A 414 32.59 -7.14 5.70
N THR A 415 33.54 -6.66 4.91
CA THR A 415 33.30 -5.59 3.93
C THR A 415 33.17 -6.09 2.49
N ALA A 416 33.56 -7.33 2.20
CA ALA A 416 33.22 -8.01 0.96
C ALA A 416 31.73 -8.39 1.01
N ARG A 417 30.89 -7.62 0.31
CA ARG A 417 29.43 -7.77 0.31
C ARG A 417 28.92 -7.68 -1.11
N LEU A 418 28.13 -8.66 -1.54
CA LEU A 418 27.47 -8.66 -2.85
C LEU A 418 25.95 -8.68 -2.65
N ALA A 419 25.27 -7.65 -3.15
CA ALA A 419 23.82 -7.64 -3.25
C ALA A 419 23.36 -8.16 -4.61
N VAL A 420 22.31 -8.99 -4.65
CA VAL A 420 21.71 -9.54 -5.87
C VAL A 420 20.20 -9.27 -5.86
N GLU A 421 19.71 -8.48 -6.81
CA GLU A 421 18.28 -8.18 -6.94
C GLU A 421 17.93 -7.88 -8.40
N ALA A 422 16.84 -8.46 -8.91
CA ALA A 422 16.29 -8.14 -10.23
C ALA A 422 15.56 -6.79 -10.23
N GLY A 423 16.28 -5.73 -9.88
CA GLY A 423 15.83 -4.33 -9.83
C GLY A 423 17.04 -3.39 -9.94
N ILE A 424 16.82 -2.07 -9.81
CA ILE A 424 17.89 -1.07 -9.92
C ILE A 424 18.85 -1.12 -8.73
N ALA A 425 20.14 -0.79 -8.95
CA ALA A 425 21.15 -0.78 -7.90
C ALA A 425 20.97 0.33 -6.84
N GLN A 426 20.12 1.33 -7.13
CA GLN A 426 19.95 2.49 -6.26
C GLN A 426 19.51 2.07 -4.85
N GLY A 427 20.20 2.60 -3.83
CA GLY A 427 19.94 2.33 -2.43
C GLY A 427 20.72 1.14 -1.84
N TRP A 428 21.03 0.09 -2.62
CA TRP A 428 21.79 -1.07 -2.14
C TRP A 428 23.18 -0.72 -1.60
N HIS A 429 23.79 0.36 -2.12
CA HIS A 429 25.04 0.95 -1.67
C HIS A 429 25.08 1.20 -0.15
N ARG A 430 23.92 1.46 0.48
CA ARG A 430 23.76 1.60 1.93
C ARG A 430 24.18 0.33 2.69
N TRP A 431 23.87 -0.84 2.13
CA TRP A 431 24.00 -2.14 2.81
C TRP A 431 25.31 -2.85 2.44
N VAL A 432 25.74 -2.72 1.18
CA VAL A 432 27.00 -3.32 0.70
C VAL A 432 28.23 -2.47 1.08
N GLY A 433 28.05 -1.16 1.29
CA GLY A 433 29.15 -0.24 1.62
C GLY A 433 30.07 0.06 0.43
N CYS A 434 31.13 0.82 0.67
CA CYS A 434 32.04 1.30 -0.39
C CYS A 434 32.97 0.23 -0.99
N ARG A 435 33.07 -0.94 -0.34
CA ARG A 435 33.88 -2.08 -0.79
C ARG A 435 33.04 -3.23 -1.34
N GLY A 436 31.71 -3.09 -1.34
CA GLY A 436 30.82 -4.10 -1.89
C GLY A 436 30.52 -3.90 -3.36
N ASP A 437 29.85 -4.89 -3.95
CA ASP A 437 29.35 -4.87 -5.33
C ASP A 437 27.85 -5.18 -5.35
N ILE A 438 27.19 -4.85 -6.46
CA ILE A 438 25.75 -4.98 -6.65
C ILE A 438 25.50 -5.59 -8.03
N LEU A 439 24.93 -6.80 -8.05
CA LEU A 439 24.37 -7.41 -9.24
C LEU A 439 22.89 -7.01 -9.38
N ALA A 440 22.65 -6.02 -10.23
CA ALA A 440 21.35 -5.37 -10.44
C ALA A 440 21.15 -4.98 -11.91
N LEU A 441 19.98 -4.45 -12.24
CA LEU A 441 19.57 -4.01 -13.57
C LEU A 441 19.51 -2.48 -13.65
N ASN A 442 20.47 -1.85 -14.32
CA ASN A 442 20.48 -0.38 -14.55
C ASN A 442 19.98 -0.01 -15.96
N ARG A 443 19.04 -0.80 -16.48
CA ARG A 443 18.41 -0.64 -17.80
C ARG A 443 17.06 -1.34 -17.80
N PHE A 444 16.19 -0.98 -18.76
CA PHE A 444 14.98 -1.74 -19.04
C PHE A 444 15.30 -3.17 -19.50
N GLY A 445 14.33 -4.06 -19.26
CA GLY A 445 14.43 -5.47 -19.61
C GLY A 445 14.19 -5.75 -21.10
N ALA A 446 13.61 -6.91 -21.40
CA ALA A 446 13.41 -7.41 -22.77
C ALA A 446 12.24 -8.39 -22.83
N SER A 447 11.58 -8.48 -23.99
CA SER A 447 10.54 -9.48 -24.26
C SER A 447 11.19 -10.81 -24.69
N ALA A 448 11.22 -11.77 -23.76
CA ALA A 448 11.65 -13.16 -23.98
C ALA A 448 11.22 -14.02 -22.77
N PRO A 449 11.29 -15.36 -22.85
CA PRO A 449 11.09 -16.22 -21.68
C PRO A 449 12.02 -15.83 -20.53
N TYR A 450 11.50 -15.81 -19.30
CA TYR A 450 12.20 -15.18 -18.17
C TYR A 450 13.62 -15.73 -17.93
N LYS A 451 13.83 -17.04 -18.11
CA LYS A 451 15.16 -17.67 -17.98
C LYS A 451 16.16 -17.09 -18.97
N THR A 452 15.73 -16.83 -20.21
CA THR A 452 16.55 -16.18 -21.23
C THR A 452 16.84 -14.73 -20.84
N VAL A 453 15.86 -14.00 -20.30
CA VAL A 453 16.07 -12.61 -19.85
C VAL A 453 17.08 -12.57 -18.69
N TYR A 454 16.93 -13.45 -17.69
CA TYR A 454 17.89 -13.58 -16.57
C TYR A 454 19.30 -13.89 -17.06
N GLU A 455 19.45 -14.88 -17.95
CA GLU A 455 20.73 -15.27 -18.53
C GLU A 455 21.39 -14.10 -19.27
N LYS A 456 20.67 -13.45 -20.18
CA LYS A 456 21.22 -12.37 -21.02
C LYS A 456 21.46 -11.08 -20.26
N LEU A 457 20.78 -10.86 -19.15
CA LEU A 457 20.99 -9.71 -18.26
C LEU A 457 21.93 -10.02 -17.08
N GLY A 458 22.49 -11.23 -17.03
CA GLY A 458 23.55 -11.59 -16.08
C GLY A 458 23.07 -11.93 -14.68
N LEU A 459 21.77 -12.12 -14.45
CA LEU A 459 21.24 -12.63 -13.18
C LEU A 459 21.36 -14.16 -13.16
N THR A 460 22.59 -14.63 -13.01
CA THR A 460 22.94 -16.06 -13.02
C THR A 460 23.84 -16.41 -11.86
N VAL A 461 23.76 -17.67 -11.41
CA VAL A 461 24.63 -18.20 -10.36
C VAL A 461 26.11 -18.01 -10.71
N ALA A 462 26.50 -18.27 -11.97
CA ALA A 462 27.87 -18.11 -12.44
C ALA A 462 28.39 -16.67 -12.28
N ASN A 463 27.56 -15.67 -12.59
CA ASN A 463 27.95 -14.27 -12.44
C ASN A 463 28.02 -13.84 -10.97
N VAL A 464 27.14 -14.38 -10.10
CA VAL A 464 27.23 -14.18 -8.65
C VAL A 464 28.56 -14.73 -8.12
N VAL A 465 28.91 -15.97 -8.46
CA VAL A 465 30.19 -16.59 -8.08
C VAL A 465 31.38 -15.77 -8.61
N GLN A 466 31.34 -15.33 -9.87
CA GLN A 466 32.41 -14.53 -10.46
C GLN A 466 32.63 -13.21 -9.71
N ARG A 467 31.56 -12.46 -9.44
CA ARG A 467 31.62 -11.16 -8.74
C ARG A 467 32.00 -11.32 -7.28
N ALA A 468 31.51 -12.36 -6.62
CA ALA A 468 31.91 -12.72 -5.26
C ALA A 468 33.44 -12.90 -5.16
N LYS A 469 34.05 -13.62 -6.10
CA LYS A 469 35.51 -13.82 -6.15
C LYS A 469 36.28 -12.54 -6.46
N GLN A 470 35.70 -11.58 -7.18
CA GLN A 470 36.33 -10.29 -7.47
C GLN A 470 36.34 -9.35 -6.26
N LEU A 471 35.50 -9.59 -5.25
CA LEU A 471 35.43 -8.82 -4.02
C LEU A 471 36.45 -9.25 -2.96
N LEU A 472 36.99 -10.46 -3.08
CA LEU A 472 38.05 -11.02 -2.24
C LEU A 472 39.42 -10.69 -2.84
#